data_AF-A0ABD0KD65-F1
#
_entry.id   AF-A0ABD0KD65-F1
#
_cell.length_a   1.000
_cell.length_b   1.000
_cell.length_c   1.000
_cell.angle_alpha   90.00
_cell.angle_beta   90.00
_cell.angle_gamma   90.00
#
_symmetry.space_group_name_H-M   'P 1'
#
loop_
_entity.id
_entity.type
_entity.pdbx_description
1 polymer ?
#
loop_
_entity_poly.entity_id
_entity_poly.type
_entity_poly.pdbx_seq_one_letter_code
_entity_poly.pdbx_strand_id
1 'polypeptide(L)'
;MFDFSIDVTVNRAKTILELMEEAAWQDTTFKYSMEYHASVPGYMVNAVRKDEVQGNDYVRNPFAFGDVEWDGNHSYWRIQIDGTSIPVGISIYQPKKGDTVTFELVIYQA
;
A
#
# COMPACT_ATOMS: atom_id res chain seq x y z
N MET A 1 -13.82 -4.67 9.37
CA MET A 1 -13.80 -5.74 8.35
C MET A 1 -12.84 -5.27 7.29
N PHE A 2 -11.86 -6.07 6.87
CA PHE A 2 -10.95 -5.69 5.80
C PHE A 2 -11.61 -5.96 4.45
N ASP A 3 -11.38 -5.07 3.48
CA ASP A 3 -11.91 -5.25 2.12
C ASP A 3 -11.25 -6.44 1.41
N PHE A 4 -9.97 -6.71 1.71
CA PHE A 4 -9.24 -7.90 1.27
C PHE A 4 -8.00 -8.17 2.15
N SER A 5 -7.43 -9.37 2.00
CA SER A 5 -6.13 -9.75 2.58
C SER A 5 -5.35 -10.60 1.59
N ILE A 6 -4.02 -10.59 1.72
CA ILE A 6 -3.09 -11.38 0.90
C ILE A 6 -2.01 -11.94 1.83
N ASP A 7 -1.79 -13.24 1.76
CA ASP A 7 -0.65 -13.88 2.42
C ASP A 7 0.58 -13.77 1.52
N VAL A 8 1.61 -13.07 2.00
CA VAL A 8 2.86 -12.87 1.24
C VAL A 8 3.94 -13.80 1.78
N THR A 9 4.48 -14.66 0.93
CA THR A 9 5.57 -15.57 1.30
C THR A 9 6.92 -15.01 0.87
N VAL A 10 7.87 -14.88 1.80
CA VAL A 10 9.20 -14.32 1.52
C VAL A 10 10.31 -15.19 2.13
N ASN A 11 11.50 -15.14 1.53
CA ASN A 11 12.66 -15.95 1.95
C ASN A 11 13.68 -15.19 2.83
N ARG A 12 13.46 -13.89 3.05
CA ARG A 12 14.27 -13.03 3.92
C ARG A 12 13.41 -11.92 4.49
N ALA A 13 13.90 -11.27 5.55
CA ALA A 13 13.30 -10.05 6.06
C ALA A 13 13.29 -8.97 4.96
N LYS A 14 12.14 -8.32 4.83
CA LYS A 14 11.83 -7.30 3.82
C LYS A 14 11.14 -6.12 4.49
N THR A 15 11.36 -4.95 3.93
CA THR A 15 10.62 -3.75 4.32
C THR A 15 9.16 -3.84 3.88
N ILE A 16 8.27 -3.00 4.43
CA ILE A 16 6.87 -2.95 3.96
C ILE A 16 6.81 -2.65 2.46
N LEU A 17 7.67 -1.75 1.96
CA LEU A 17 7.77 -1.45 0.53
C LEU A 17 8.08 -2.71 -0.29
N GLU A 18 9.13 -3.44 0.08
CA GLU A 18 9.49 -4.69 -0.59
C GLU A 18 8.38 -5.75 -0.46
N LEU A 19 7.62 -5.77 0.64
CA LEU A 19 6.48 -6.67 0.81
C LEU A 19 5.31 -6.32 -0.12
N MET A 20 5.06 -5.04 -0.38
CA MET A 20 4.05 -4.62 -1.36
C MET A 20 4.46 -5.05 -2.78
N GLU A 21 5.74 -4.93 -3.13
CA GLU A 21 6.29 -5.44 -4.40
C GLU A 21 6.09 -6.95 -4.53
N GLU A 22 6.41 -7.72 -3.48
CA GLU A 22 6.20 -9.16 -3.44
C GLU A 22 4.72 -9.53 -3.51
N ALA A 23 3.85 -8.79 -2.82
CA ALA A 23 2.40 -9.01 -2.87
C ALA A 23 1.86 -8.82 -4.29
N ALA A 24 2.30 -7.79 -5.01
CA ALA A 24 1.89 -7.55 -6.40
C ALA A 24 2.43 -8.60 -7.38
N TRP A 25 3.58 -9.21 -7.05
CA TRP A 25 4.13 -10.32 -7.81
C TRP A 25 3.39 -11.64 -7.57
N GLN A 26 2.98 -11.90 -6.32
CA GLN A 26 2.31 -13.15 -5.91
C GLN A 26 0.80 -13.14 -6.19
N ASP A 27 0.14 -11.99 -6.06
CA ASP A 27 -1.26 -11.78 -6.38
C ASP A 27 -1.38 -10.61 -7.38
N THR A 28 -1.58 -10.95 -8.65
CA THR A 28 -1.67 -9.96 -9.73
C THR A 28 -2.91 -9.07 -9.65
N THR A 29 -3.87 -9.38 -8.78
CA THR A 29 -5.03 -8.52 -8.49
C THR A 29 -4.69 -7.44 -7.47
N PHE A 30 -3.61 -7.60 -6.70
CA PHE A 30 -3.09 -6.55 -5.81
C PHE A 30 -2.45 -5.44 -6.62
N LYS A 31 -2.90 -4.20 -6.36
CA LYS A 31 -2.38 -2.99 -6.98
C LYS A 31 -2.07 -1.96 -5.91
N TYR A 32 -0.99 -1.22 -6.12
CA TYR A 32 -0.61 -0.10 -5.29
C TYR A 32 0.09 0.98 -6.11
N SER A 33 0.14 2.20 -5.57
CA SER A 33 0.96 3.29 -6.07
C SER A 33 1.68 4.00 -4.93
N MET A 34 2.87 4.52 -5.24
CA MET A 34 3.70 5.24 -4.28
C MET A 34 4.37 6.42 -4.97
N GLU A 35 4.66 7.47 -4.19
CA GLU A 35 5.40 8.64 -4.63
C GLU A 35 6.58 8.91 -3.70
N TYR A 36 7.71 9.32 -4.27
CA TYR A 36 8.87 9.72 -3.49
C TYR A 36 8.79 11.20 -3.13
N HIS A 37 8.86 11.52 -1.84
CA HIS A 37 8.87 12.90 -1.35
C HIS A 37 10.27 13.31 -0.92
N ALA A 38 10.85 14.30 -1.58
CA ALA A 38 12.19 14.79 -1.24
C ALA A 38 12.22 15.66 0.04
N SER A 39 11.12 16.34 0.37
CA SER A 39 11.00 17.20 1.56
C SER A 39 10.91 16.40 2.86
N VAL A 40 10.38 15.18 2.79
CA VAL A 40 10.37 14.18 3.85
C VAL A 40 10.89 12.88 3.25
N PRO A 41 12.22 12.68 3.21
CA PRO A 41 12.84 11.63 2.40
C PRO A 41 12.22 10.25 2.62
N GLY A 42 11.49 9.75 1.61
CA GLY A 42 10.83 8.47 1.67
C GLY A 42 9.73 8.30 0.63
N TYR A 43 9.27 7.06 0.47
CA TYR A 43 8.09 6.74 -0.33
C TYR A 43 6.82 6.83 0.53
N MET A 44 5.82 7.53 0.01
CA MET A 44 4.47 7.58 0.56
C MET A 44 3.54 6.72 -0.29
N VAL A 45 2.58 6.07 0.36
CA VAL A 45 1.57 5.25 -0.31
C VAL A 45 0.40 6.13 -0.71
N ASN A 46 0.11 6.16 -2.01
CA ASN A 46 -0.97 6.98 -2.57
C ASN A 46 -2.25 6.16 -2.76
N ALA A 47 -2.12 4.88 -3.13
CA ALA A 47 -3.25 3.98 -3.32
C ALA A 47 -2.89 2.52 -3.00
N VAL A 48 -3.86 1.78 -2.45
CA VAL A 48 -3.80 0.32 -2.26
C VAL A 48 -5.18 -0.25 -2.59
N ARG A 49 -5.25 -1.27 -3.45
CA ARG A 49 -6.53 -1.92 -3.81
C ARG A 49 -6.34 -3.34 -4.31
N LYS A 50 -7.46 -4.05 -4.48
CA LYS A 50 -7.54 -5.35 -5.14
C LYS A 50 -8.57 -5.28 -6.27
N ASP A 51 -8.12 -5.41 -7.51
CA ASP A 51 -8.99 -5.40 -8.68
C ASP A 51 -9.19 -6.84 -9.17
N GLU A 52 -10.42 -7.36 -9.10
CA GLU A 52 -10.77 -8.58 -9.86
C GLU A 52 -10.78 -8.22 -11.35
N VAL A 53 -9.69 -8.48 -12.06
CA VAL A 53 -9.63 -8.20 -13.50
C VAL A 53 -10.56 -9.18 -14.23
N GLN A 54 -11.79 -8.77 -14.54
CA GLN A 54 -12.52 -9.35 -15.67
C GLN A 54 -11.85 -8.88 -16.96
N GLY A 55 -11.12 -9.79 -17.60
CA GLY A 55 -10.75 -9.77 -19.02
C GLY A 55 -10.46 -8.40 -19.67
N ASN A 56 -9.17 -8.17 -19.91
CA ASN A 56 -8.66 -7.36 -21.03
C ASN A 56 -8.73 -5.82 -20.95
N ASP A 57 -8.69 -5.22 -19.77
CA ASP A 57 -8.38 -3.79 -19.63
C ASP A 57 -6.87 -3.54 -19.54
N TYR A 58 -6.20 -3.64 -20.69
CA TYR A 58 -4.86 -3.11 -20.89
C TYR A 58 -4.94 -1.59 -21.14
N VAL A 59 -5.46 -0.82 -20.17
CA VAL A 59 -5.50 0.64 -20.30
C VAL A 59 -4.21 1.25 -19.78
N ARG A 60 -3.39 1.66 -20.75
CA ARG A 60 -2.24 2.56 -20.63
C ARG A 60 -2.53 3.75 -19.73
N ASN A 61 -2.17 3.64 -18.45
CA ASN A 61 -1.42 4.63 -17.67
C ASN A 61 -1.22 4.04 -16.24
N PRO A 62 -0.02 3.55 -15.87
CA PRO A 62 0.23 3.04 -14.52
C PRO A 62 0.17 4.14 -13.44
N PHE A 63 -0.06 5.41 -13.82
CA PHE A 63 -0.25 6.56 -12.93
C PHE A 63 -1.67 7.14 -12.98
N ALA A 64 -2.61 6.56 -13.74
CA ALA A 64 -4.02 6.97 -13.70
C ALA A 64 -4.75 6.24 -12.57
N PHE A 65 -4.40 6.58 -11.33
CA PHE A 65 -5.20 6.26 -10.16
C PHE A 65 -6.05 7.48 -9.79
N GLY A 66 -7.16 7.72 -10.52
CA GLY A 66 -8.35 8.31 -9.88
C GLY A 66 -9.00 7.15 -9.13
N ASP A 67 -9.22 7.16 -7.82
CA ASP A 67 -10.08 8.10 -7.10
C ASP A 67 -9.63 8.34 -5.64
N VAL A 68 -8.33 8.25 -5.38
CA VAL A 68 -7.72 8.84 -4.16
C VAL A 68 -6.48 9.60 -4.60
N GLU A 69 -6.70 10.63 -5.42
CA GLU A 69 -5.74 11.72 -5.45
C GLU A 69 -5.63 12.25 -4.02
N TRP A 70 -4.43 12.61 -3.59
CA TRP A 70 -4.28 13.53 -2.48
C TRP A 70 -5.14 14.77 -2.80
N ASP A 71 -6.34 14.84 -2.24
CA ASP A 71 -7.33 15.90 -2.51
C ASP A 71 -6.96 17.24 -1.86
N GLY A 72 -5.74 17.30 -1.33
CA GLY A 72 -5.17 18.43 -0.65
C GLY A 72 -5.57 18.56 0.80
N ASN A 73 -6.61 17.91 1.35
CA ASN A 73 -7.01 18.22 2.73
C ASN A 73 -7.76 17.17 3.58
N HIS A 74 -8.21 16.01 3.09
CA HIS A 74 -9.11 15.18 3.93
C HIS A 74 -8.91 13.67 3.88
N SER A 75 -7.89 13.12 3.21
CA SER A 75 -7.62 11.68 3.30
C SER A 75 -6.15 11.28 3.19
N TYR A 76 -5.81 10.12 3.78
CA TYR A 76 -4.49 9.50 3.68
C TYR A 76 -4.55 7.98 3.95
N TRP A 77 -3.54 7.23 3.49
CA TRP A 77 -3.37 5.83 3.85
C TRP A 77 -2.63 5.68 5.18
N ARG A 78 -3.34 5.24 6.21
CA ARG A 78 -2.76 4.84 7.49
C ARG A 78 -2.19 3.44 7.39
N ILE A 79 -0.97 3.26 7.90
CA ILE A 79 -0.24 2.00 7.84
C ILE A 79 0.03 1.50 9.26
N GLN A 80 -0.36 0.25 9.51
CA GLN A 80 -0.31 -0.35 10.84
C GLN A 80 0.25 -1.76 10.80
N ILE A 81 0.83 -2.18 11.93
CA ILE A 81 1.25 -3.54 12.21
C ILE A 81 0.45 -4.03 13.39
N ASP A 82 -0.36 -5.07 13.17
CA ASP A 82 -1.25 -5.65 14.18
C ASP A 82 -2.09 -4.57 14.91
N GLY A 83 -2.60 -3.59 14.15
CA GLY A 83 -3.41 -2.48 14.65
C GLY A 83 -2.63 -1.29 15.26
N THR A 84 -1.29 -1.35 15.32
CA THR A 84 -0.45 -0.26 15.84
C THR A 84 0.22 0.50 14.69
N SER A 85 0.12 1.83 14.68
CA SER A 85 0.80 2.67 13.66
C SER A 85 2.31 2.44 13.67
N ILE A 86 2.91 2.38 12.48
CA ILE A 86 4.36 2.25 12.35
C ILE A 86 5.07 3.56 12.76
N PRO A 87 6.20 3.49 13.49
CA PRO A 87 6.93 4.68 13.93
C PRO A 87 7.85 5.27 12.84
N VAL A 88 8.04 4.57 11.73
CA VAL A 88 8.93 4.94 10.62
C VAL A 88 8.27 4.62 9.29
N GLY A 89 8.80 5.18 8.19
CA GLY A 89 8.27 4.96 6.85
C GLY A 89 8.40 3.52 6.35
N ILE A 90 7.61 3.19 5.32
CA ILE A 90 7.52 1.85 4.73
C ILE A 90 8.80 1.35 4.08
N SER A 91 9.70 2.25 3.69
CA SER A 91 11.01 1.91 3.12
C SER A 91 12.03 1.49 4.19
N ILE A 92 11.67 1.58 5.48
CA ILE A 92 12.57 1.31 6.60
C ILE A 92 11.99 0.20 7.48
N TYR A 93 10.68 0.24 7.77
CA TYR A 93 10.07 -0.73 8.69
C TYR A 93 10.09 -2.15 8.11
N GLN A 94 10.58 -3.11 8.90
CA GLN A 94 10.62 -4.54 8.57
C GLN A 94 9.69 -5.33 9.49
N PRO A 95 8.51 -5.77 9.01
CA PRO A 95 7.62 -6.64 9.79
C PRO A 95 8.26 -7.99 10.09
N LYS A 96 7.84 -8.61 11.19
CA LYS A 96 8.23 -9.96 11.55
C LYS A 96 7.28 -10.97 10.90
N LYS A 97 7.73 -12.23 10.86
CA LYS A 97 6.91 -13.32 10.38
C LYS A 97 5.64 -13.44 11.24
N GLY A 98 4.49 -13.40 10.58
CA GLY A 98 3.18 -13.51 11.22
C GLY A 98 2.51 -12.17 11.53
N ASP A 99 3.24 -11.05 11.40
CA ASP A 99 2.68 -9.72 11.53
C ASP A 99 1.68 -9.43 10.39
N THR A 100 0.59 -8.73 10.71
CA THR A 100 -0.36 -8.23 9.72
C THR A 100 -0.07 -6.77 9.40
N VAL A 101 0.33 -6.49 8.15
CA VAL A 101 0.45 -5.11 7.65
C VAL A 101 -0.93 -4.66 7.15
N THR A 102 -1.49 -3.66 7.80
CA THR A 102 -2.79 -3.07 7.42
C THR A 102 -2.58 -1.73 6.74
N PHE A 103 -3.24 -1.56 5.58
CA PHE A 103 -3.38 -0.27 4.90
C PHE A 103 -4.85 0.14 5.00
N GLU A 104 -5.10 1.30 5.58
CA GLU A 104 -6.45 1.81 5.82
C GLU A 104 -6.58 3.22 5.25
N LEU A 105 -7.55 3.42 4.37
CA LEU A 105 -7.88 4.76 3.89
C LEU A 105 -8.60 5.52 5.01
N VAL A 106 -7.94 6.52 5.57
CA VAL A 106 -8.50 7.40 6.58
C VAL A 106 -9.00 8.66 5.91
N ILE A 107 -10.27 8.99 6.14
CA ILE A 107 -10.88 10.27 5.76
C ILE A 107 -11.09 11.07 7.05
N TYR A 108 -10.60 12.31 7.10
CA TYR A 108 -10.76 13.19 8.25
C TYR A 108 -11.51 14.46 7.87
N GLN A 109 -12.34 14.96 8.79
CA GLN A 109 -12.97 16.27 8.64
C GLN A 109 -12.05 17.34 9.22
N ALA A 110 -11.93 18.49 8.54
CA ALA A 110 -11.22 19.66 9.02
C ALA A 110 -11.94 20.32 10.22
#